data_AF-A0A1F9F294-F1
#
_entry.id   AF-A0A1F9F294-F1
#
_cell.length_a   1.000
_cell.length_b   1.000
_cell.length_c   1.000
_cell.angle_alpha   90.00
_cell.angle_beta   90.00
_cell.angle_gamma   90.00
#
_symmetry.space_group_name_H-M   'P 1'
#
loop_
_entity.id
_entity.type
_entity.pdbx_description
1 polymer ?
#
loop_
_entity_poly.entity_id
_entity_poly.type
_entity_poly.pdbx_seq_one_letter_code
_entity_poly.pdbx_strand_id
1 'polypeptide(L)'
;MNLGKVIGVVVATIKDASLKGAKLYVIEPCYAEDCHPGYKPGDFLAPSVLEVKCAEGTFQSEPIIAADTVGSNLGDLVIWVASREAALAMPQTFTPVDAAVIGIVDQVCDRRVNL
;
A
#
# COMPACT_ATOMS: atom_id res chain seq x y z
N MET A 1 -0.74 -6.47 -7.50
CA MET A 1 -0.29 -5.77 -6.26
C MET A 1 -0.52 -4.29 -6.50
N ASN A 2 -0.91 -3.57 -5.46
CA ASN A 2 -1.36 -2.19 -5.54
C ASN A 2 -0.56 -1.33 -4.56
N LEU A 3 -0.43 -0.04 -4.87
CA LEU A 3 0.13 0.95 -3.94
C LEU A 3 -0.98 1.47 -3.01
N GLY A 4 -0.59 1.80 -1.79
CA GLY A 4 -1.48 2.46 -0.85
C GLY A 4 -0.71 3.11 0.29
N LYS A 5 -1.40 3.94 1.06
CA LYS A 5 -0.87 4.61 2.25
C LYS A 5 -1.67 4.20 3.46
N VAL A 6 -0.97 3.91 4.56
CA VAL A 6 -1.62 3.61 5.84
C VAL A 6 -2.15 4.90 6.43
N ILE A 7 -3.48 5.06 6.48
CA ILE A 7 -4.13 6.28 6.97
C ILE A 7 -4.89 6.07 8.28
N GLY A 8 -5.02 4.83 8.75
CA GLY A 8 -5.71 4.56 10.00
C GLY A 8 -5.56 3.14 10.51
N VAL A 9 -6.08 2.90 11.71
CA VAL A 9 -6.06 1.61 12.38
C VAL A 9 -7.49 1.12 12.64
N VAL A 10 -7.72 -0.17 12.47
CA VAL A 10 -8.99 -0.82 12.78
C VAL A 10 -8.83 -1.71 14.00
N VAL A 11 -9.67 -1.49 15.01
CA VAL A 11 -9.70 -2.32 16.22
C VAL A 11 -11.04 -3.04 16.29
N ALA A 12 -10.98 -4.36 16.48
CA ALA A 12 -12.17 -5.17 16.74
C ALA A 12 -11.84 -6.20 17.82
N THR A 13 -12.75 -6.43 18.77
CA THR A 13 -12.54 -7.37 19.88
C THR A 13 -13.21 -8.73 19.62
N ILE A 14 -14.25 -8.74 18.79
CA ILE A 14 -14.93 -9.94 18.29
C ILE A 14 -14.55 -10.09 16.81
N LYS A 15 -13.95 -11.22 16.45
CA LYS A 15 -13.41 -11.52 15.11
C LYS A 15 -13.14 -13.01 14.99
N ASP A 16 -12.89 -13.49 13.77
CA ASP A 16 -12.42 -14.86 13.54
C ASP A 16 -11.13 -15.14 14.35
N ALA A 17 -10.99 -16.36 14.86
CA ALA A 17 -9.87 -16.72 15.71
C ALA A 17 -8.51 -16.57 15.00
N SER A 18 -8.45 -16.82 13.69
CA SER A 18 -7.23 -16.67 12.88
C SER A 18 -6.79 -15.21 12.71
N LEU A 19 -7.68 -14.24 12.95
CA LEU A 19 -7.37 -12.80 12.95
C LEU A 19 -6.90 -12.27 14.31
N LYS A 20 -6.80 -13.12 15.34
CA LYS A 20 -6.30 -12.69 16.65
C LYS A 20 -4.82 -12.31 16.55
N GLY A 21 -4.49 -11.10 17.01
CA GLY A 21 -3.14 -10.55 16.94
C GLY A 21 -2.77 -9.92 15.59
N ALA A 22 -3.60 -10.09 14.55
CA ALA A 22 -3.42 -9.40 13.28
C ALA A 22 -3.64 -7.88 13.47
N LYS A 23 -2.72 -7.08 12.93
CA LYS A 23 -2.91 -5.63 12.80
C LYS A 23 -3.77 -5.38 11.57
N LEU A 24 -4.80 -4.55 11.71
CA LEU A 24 -5.69 -4.17 10.61
C LEU A 24 -5.56 -2.67 10.39
N TYR A 25 -5.28 -2.28 9.15
CA TYR A 25 -5.09 -0.89 8.76
C TYR A 25 -6.10 -0.45 7.73
N VAL A 26 -6.48 0.83 7.82
CA VAL A 26 -7.18 1.53 6.75
C VAL A 26 -6.13 1.97 5.75
N ILE A 27 -6.24 1.47 4.52
CA ILE A 27 -5.34 1.79 3.41
C ILE A 27 -6.09 2.66 2.42
N GLU A 28 -5.52 3.82 2.14
CA GLU A 28 -5.92 4.66 1.02
C GLU A 28 -5.15 4.22 -0.21
N PRO A 29 -5.80 3.76 -1.30
CA PRO A 29 -5.08 3.46 -2.53
C PRO A 29 -4.41 4.71 -3.10
N CYS A 30 -3.20 4.53 -3.61
CA CYS A 30 -2.42 5.62 -4.19
C CYS A 30 -2.03 5.29 -5.63
N TYR A 31 -1.89 6.33 -6.45
CA TYR A 31 -1.50 6.22 -7.84
C TYR A 31 -0.25 7.05 -8.08
N ALA A 32 0.63 6.52 -8.93
CA ALA A 32 1.78 7.26 -9.41
C ALA A 32 1.32 8.19 -10.53
N GLU A 33 1.32 9.51 -10.29
CA GLU A 33 1.15 10.52 -11.35
C GLU A 33 2.47 11.24 -11.63
N ASP A 34 2.55 11.81 -12.83
CA ASP A 34 3.78 12.09 -13.59
C ASP A 34 4.98 12.61 -12.78
N CYS A 35 6.15 12.04 -13.08
CA CYS A 35 7.45 12.55 -12.64
C CYS A 35 7.67 13.98 -13.18
N HIS A 36 7.99 14.92 -12.27
CA HIS A 36 8.31 16.31 -12.60
C HIS A 36 9.32 16.40 -13.77
N PRO A 37 9.25 17.39 -14.67
CA PRO A 37 10.06 17.49 -15.91
C PRO A 37 11.59 17.64 -15.71
N GLY A 38 12.13 17.37 -14.52
CA GLY A 38 13.54 17.51 -14.18
C GLY A 38 14.40 16.25 -14.29
N TYR A 39 13.83 15.07 -14.58
CA TYR A 39 14.63 13.84 -14.73
C TYR A 39 15.39 13.83 -16.06
N LYS A 40 16.72 13.88 -15.98
CA LYS A 40 17.59 13.63 -17.13
C LYS A 40 18.16 12.20 -17.02
N PRO A 41 18.07 11.37 -18.06
CA PRO A 41 18.71 10.06 -18.07
C PRO A 41 20.23 10.20 -17.80
N GLY A 42 20.72 9.68 -16.67
CA GLY A 42 22.14 9.70 -16.29
C GLY A 42 22.45 10.27 -14.90
N ASP A 43 21.53 11.00 -14.27
CA ASP A 43 21.73 11.53 -12.92
C ASP A 43 21.32 10.51 -11.84
N PHE A 44 22.27 9.70 -11.38
CA PHE A 44 22.08 8.75 -10.27
C PHE A 44 21.94 9.43 -8.89
N LEU A 45 22.09 10.77 -8.84
CA LEU A 45 22.22 11.55 -7.60
C LEU A 45 21.05 12.52 -7.35
N ALA A 46 20.12 12.66 -8.29
CA ALA A 46 18.87 13.39 -8.06
C ALA A 46 17.78 12.35 -7.75
N PRO A 47 17.21 12.33 -6.53
CA PRO A 47 16.08 11.45 -6.27
C PRO A 47 14.90 11.93 -7.12
N SER A 48 14.68 11.30 -8.27
CA SER A 48 13.43 11.38 -9.03
C SER A 48 12.34 10.62 -8.26
N VAL A 49 12.06 11.08 -7.05
CA VAL A 49 10.98 10.54 -6.21
C VAL A 49 9.70 11.03 -6.84
N LEU A 50 8.95 10.09 -7.40
CA LEU A 50 7.64 10.36 -7.92
C LEU A 50 6.75 10.77 -6.75
N GLU A 51 6.03 11.88 -6.90
CA GLU A 51 5.09 12.33 -5.87
C GLU A 51 3.89 11.37 -5.90
N VAL A 52 3.82 10.48 -4.91
CA VAL A 52 2.72 9.54 -4.81
C VAL A 52 1.51 10.28 -4.26
N LYS A 53 0.48 10.46 -5.11
CA LYS A 53 -0.81 10.98 -4.64
C LYS A 53 -1.70 9.83 -4.21
N CYS A 54 -2.19 9.95 -2.98
CA CYS A 54 -3.24 9.10 -2.45
C CYS A 54 -4.58 9.79 -2.70
N ALA A 55 -5.63 9.00 -2.94
CA ALA A 55 -6.91 9.52 -3.39
C ALA A 55 -7.66 10.28 -2.30
N GLU A 56 -7.25 11.51 -1.99
CA GLU A 56 -7.94 12.35 -1.00
C GLU A 56 -9.28 12.85 -1.57
N GLY A 57 -10.39 12.29 -1.10
CA GLY A 57 -11.70 12.97 -1.09
C GLY A 57 -12.48 13.08 -2.41
N THR A 58 -12.04 12.51 -3.53
CA THR A 58 -12.82 12.52 -4.78
C THR A 58 -12.87 11.14 -5.43
N PHE A 59 -13.96 10.38 -5.22
CA PHE A 59 -14.51 9.25 -6.01
C PHE A 59 -13.58 8.16 -6.61
N GLN A 60 -12.25 8.23 -6.47
CA GLN A 60 -11.32 7.45 -7.28
C GLN A 60 -10.77 6.20 -6.60
N SER A 61 -10.99 6.02 -5.29
CA SER A 61 -10.97 4.69 -4.66
C SER A 61 -11.46 4.79 -3.23
N GLU A 62 -12.39 3.92 -2.84
CA GLU A 62 -12.79 3.80 -1.44
C GLU A 62 -11.62 3.22 -0.62
N PRO A 63 -11.34 3.78 0.57
CA PRO A 63 -10.37 3.19 1.49
C PRO A 63 -10.74 1.73 1.77
N ILE A 64 -9.72 0.88 1.85
CA ILE A 64 -9.90 -0.54 2.15
C ILE A 64 -9.33 -0.87 3.53
N ILE A 65 -9.75 -2.02 4.08
CA ILE A 65 -9.13 -2.56 5.28
C ILE A 65 -8.18 -3.67 4.86
N ALA A 66 -6.91 -3.57 5.22
CA ALA A 66 -5.92 -4.60 4.95
C ALA A 66 -5.30 -5.12 6.24
N ALA A 67 -4.98 -6.42 6.28
CA ALA A 67 -4.16 -6.99 7.34
C ALA A 67 -2.68 -6.65 7.10
N ASP A 68 -1.99 -6.17 8.12
CA ASP A 68 -0.56 -5.91 8.05
C ASP A 68 0.23 -7.14 8.52
N THR A 69 1.12 -7.61 7.65
CA THR A 69 1.98 -8.77 7.92
C THR A 69 3.46 -8.40 7.96
N VAL A 70 3.80 -7.14 7.66
CA VAL A 70 5.19 -6.66 7.54
C VAL A 70 5.59 -5.66 8.63
N GLY A 71 4.64 -5.17 9.43
CA GLY A 71 4.94 -4.27 10.54
C GLY A 71 4.94 -2.79 10.14
N SER A 72 4.05 -2.40 9.23
CA SER A 72 3.89 -1.02 8.77
C SER A 72 3.36 -0.11 9.89
N ASN A 73 3.50 1.20 9.73
CA ASN A 73 3.01 2.24 10.62
C ASN A 73 2.08 3.22 9.88
N LEU A 74 1.43 4.09 10.66
CA LEU A 74 0.63 5.18 10.12
C LEU A 74 1.51 6.13 9.28
N GLY A 75 1.06 6.43 8.06
CA GLY A 75 1.76 7.29 7.10
C GLY A 75 2.68 6.55 6.14
N ASP A 76 3.01 5.27 6.40
CA ASP A 76 3.86 4.49 5.53
C ASP A 76 3.19 4.29 4.16
N LEU A 77 3.99 4.44 3.11
CA LEU A 77 3.63 3.99 1.77
C LEU A 77 3.90 2.49 1.68
N VAL A 78 2.93 1.74 1.19
CA VAL A 78 2.93 0.27 1.23
C VAL A 78 2.50 -0.35 -0.08
N ILE A 79 2.91 -1.60 -0.27
CA ILE A 79 2.41 -2.50 -1.31
C ILE A 79 1.42 -3.45 -0.64
N TRP A 80 0.23 -3.57 -1.22
CA TRP A 80 -0.79 -4.50 -0.76
C TRP A 80 -1.30 -5.39 -1.89
N VAL A 81 -1.83 -6.55 -1.52
CA VAL A 81 -2.50 -7.51 -2.42
C VAL A 81 -3.94 -7.67 -2.02
N ALA A 82 -4.80 -7.94 -3.00
CA ALA A 82 -6.22 -8.21 -2.80
C ALA A 82 -6.52 -9.71 -2.97
N SER A 83 -7.76 -10.11 -2.73
CA SER A 83 -8.31 -11.43 -3.03
C SER A 83 -7.59 -12.57 -2.30
N ARG A 84 -7.50 -13.75 -2.91
CA ARG A 84 -6.99 -14.99 -2.30
C ARG A 84 -5.52 -14.88 -1.87
N GLU A 85 -4.73 -14.06 -2.56
CA GLU A 85 -3.32 -13.83 -2.27
C GLU A 85 -3.14 -13.19 -0.89
N ALA A 86 -4.10 -12.40 -0.42
CA ALA A 86 -4.06 -11.80 0.91
C ALA A 86 -4.04 -12.87 2.01
N ALA A 87 -4.87 -13.90 1.88
CA ALA A 87 -4.92 -15.00 2.84
C ALA A 87 -3.63 -15.85 2.86
N LEU A 88 -2.82 -15.79 1.79
CA LEU A 88 -1.50 -16.45 1.71
C LEU A 88 -0.40 -15.61 2.37
N ALA A 89 -0.59 -14.31 2.51
CA ALA A 89 0.36 -13.42 3.20
C ALA A 89 0.28 -13.55 4.73
N MET A 90 -0.84 -14.07 5.26
CA MET A 90 -1.05 -14.24 6.69
C MET A 90 -0.22 -15.42 7.24
N PRO A 91 0.20 -15.37 8.52
CA PRO A 91 0.94 -16.48 9.16
C PRO A 91 0.17 -17.81 9.15
N GLN A 92 -1.15 -17.75 9.23
CA GLN A 92 -2.04 -18.90 9.10
C GLN A 92 -2.73 -18.87 7.74
N THR A 93 -2.53 -19.91 6.94
CA THR A 93 -3.20 -20.06 5.63
C THR A 93 -4.71 -20.09 5.79
N PHE A 94 -5.44 -19.52 4.83
CA PHE A 94 -6.91 -19.40 4.83
C PHE A 94 -7.50 -18.51 5.93
N THR A 95 -6.69 -17.66 6.56
CA THR A 95 -7.22 -16.54 7.35
C THR A 95 -8.19 -15.73 6.48
N PRO A 96 -9.40 -15.35 6.96
CA PRO A 96 -10.43 -14.71 6.16
C PRO A 96 -10.10 -13.23 5.94
N VAL A 97 -9.10 -12.97 5.09
CA VAL A 97 -8.70 -11.64 4.61
C VAL A 97 -8.72 -11.63 3.09
N ASP A 98 -9.17 -10.51 2.54
CA ASP A 98 -9.20 -10.21 1.11
C ASP A 98 -8.28 -9.03 0.74
N ALA A 99 -7.57 -8.46 1.72
CA ALA A 99 -6.47 -7.53 1.50
C ALA A 99 -5.37 -7.69 2.56
N ALA A 100 -4.12 -7.67 2.13
CA ALA A 100 -2.96 -7.72 3.02
C ALA A 100 -1.81 -6.84 2.53
N VAL A 101 -1.18 -6.12 3.46
CA VAL A 101 0.07 -5.40 3.21
C VAL A 101 1.21 -6.41 3.18
N ILE A 102 2.01 -6.37 2.11
CA ILE A 102 3.10 -7.32 1.85
C ILE A 102 4.47 -6.66 1.72
N GLY A 103 4.54 -5.33 1.79
CA GLY A 103 5.81 -4.61 1.75
C GLY A 103 5.65 -3.12 2.05
N ILE A 104 6.71 -2.52 2.57
CA ILE A 104 6.85 -1.08 2.78
C ILE A 104 7.64 -0.51 1.58
N VAL A 105 7.21 0.64 1.07
CA VAL A 105 7.79 1.26 -0.12
C VAL A 105 8.79 2.32 0.30
N ASP A 106 10.05 2.13 -0.08
CA ASP A 106 11.08 3.16 0.10
C ASP A 106 11.00 4.24 -0.99
N GLN A 107 10.84 3.83 -2.26
CA GLN A 107 10.84 4.72 -3.42
C GLN A 107 9.98 4.18 -4.57
N VAL A 108 9.39 5.11 -5.34
CA VAL A 108 8.66 4.83 -6.60
C VAL A 108 9.26 5.68 -7.71
N CYS A 109 9.60 5.06 -8.85
CA CYS A 109 10.15 5.73 -10.02
C CYS A 109 9.34 5.35 -11.27
N ASP A 110 8.84 6.34 -12.01
CA ASP A 110 8.34 6.14 -13.38
C ASP A 110 9.45 6.54 -14.38
N ARG A 111 9.60 5.77 -15.44
CA ARG A 111 10.64 5.95 -16.46
C ARG A 111 10.06 6.16 -17.87
N ARG A 112 8.78 6.55 -17.99
CA ARG A 112 8.19 6.96 -19.27
C ARG A 112 8.97 8.14 -19.83
N VAL A 113 9.81 7.85 -20.83
CA VAL A 113 10.38 8.83 -21.73
C VAL A 113 9.23 9.22 -22.67
N ASN A 114 8.88 10.51 -22.73
CA ASN A 114 8.01 11.02 -23.79
C ASN A 114 8.65 10.65 -25.14
N LEU A 115 8.09 9.64 -25.83
CA LEU A 115 8.40 9.31 -27.22
C LEU A 115 7.69 10.27 -28.17
#